data_AF-A0A165HMA9-F1
#
_entry.id   AF-A0A165HMA9-F1
#
_cell.length_a   1.000
_cell.length_b   1.000
_cell.length_c   1.000
_cell.angle_alpha   90.00
_cell.angle_beta   90.00
_cell.angle_gamma   90.00
#
_symmetry.space_group_name_H-M   'P 1'
#
loop_
_entity.id
_entity.type
_entity.pdbx_description
1 polymer ?
#
loop_
_entity_poly.entity_id
_entity_poly.type
_entity_poly.pdbx_seq_one_letter_code
_entity_poly.pdbx_strand_id
1 'polypeptide(L)'
;LASEIGRDNVITTAASVMRWSERGFWQQQESRAVRQWVQGYLSDNGADVRKSVVDSVTDLLLTETYQPELEFNQGPAECVNCPNGELMLSADGWKLEPHNREHYRTTQVPVKFDPNATAPRFQQFLAEVFKGDDDVEQKVQALLEAIGYSLMAHCNYELFVILVGGGANGKSVLLAVLEALAGSANVAGVQPSRFDNPFQRAHLHLKLVNIVTEIKQGEKMDDASLKGIVSGEPATVEHKFRNPFEMRPFSTCWFGTNHMPHTRDFSDGLFR
;
A
#
# COMPACT_ATOMS: atom_id res chain seq x y z
N LEU A 1 19.02 -4.70 23.93
CA LEU A 1 17.72 -4.60 23.21
C LEU A 1 17.92 -4.59 21.71
N ALA A 2 18.59 -3.58 21.12
CA ALA A 2 18.93 -3.61 19.69
C ALA A 2 19.73 -4.87 19.32
N SER A 3 20.66 -5.29 20.18
CA SER A 3 21.38 -6.57 20.03
C SER A 3 20.50 -7.82 20.10
N GLU A 4 19.36 -7.78 20.80
CA GLU A 4 18.47 -8.92 21.03
C GLU A 4 17.37 -9.01 19.95
N ILE A 5 16.83 -7.86 19.53
CA ILE A 5 15.96 -7.77 18.35
C ILE A 5 16.77 -7.97 17.05
N GLY A 6 18.08 -7.73 17.10
CA GLY A 6 18.97 -7.58 15.95
C GLY A 6 18.96 -6.12 15.50
N ARG A 7 20.14 -5.46 15.52
CA ARG A 7 20.26 -4.03 15.19
C ARG A 7 19.72 -3.74 13.79
N ASP A 8 19.94 -4.69 12.89
CA ASP A 8 19.52 -4.61 11.49
C ASP A 8 18.03 -4.94 11.28
N ASN A 9 17.27 -5.20 12.35
CA ASN A 9 15.85 -5.52 12.30
C ASN A 9 14.97 -4.38 12.82
N VAL A 10 15.55 -3.24 13.20
CA VAL A 10 14.83 -2.03 13.61
C VAL A 10 15.42 -0.84 12.88
N ILE A 11 14.55 -0.06 12.27
CA ILE A 11 14.90 1.18 11.56
C ILE A 11 13.99 2.28 12.06
N THR A 12 14.58 3.41 12.43
CA THR A 12 13.84 4.60 12.81
C THR A 12 14.05 5.65 11.72
N THR A 13 12.96 6.18 11.15
CA THR A 13 12.99 7.33 10.24
C THR A 13 12.29 8.51 10.89
N ALA A 14 12.31 9.67 10.23
CA ALA A 14 11.55 10.83 10.70
C ALA A 14 10.03 10.55 10.75
N ALA A 15 9.53 9.65 9.88
CA ALA A 15 8.12 9.32 9.77
C ALA A 15 7.69 8.23 10.76
N SER A 16 8.52 7.20 10.97
CA SER A 16 8.09 6.02 11.74
C SER A 16 9.22 5.12 12.23
N VAL A 17 8.86 4.18 13.11
CA VAL A 17 9.72 3.07 13.53
C VAL A 17 9.26 1.83 12.77
N MET A 18 10.19 1.18 12.08
CA MET A 18 9.97 0.00 11.26
C MET A 18 10.70 -1.18 11.88
N ARG A 19 10.08 -2.36 11.85
CA ARG A 19 10.69 -3.61 12.31
C ARG A 19 10.61 -4.66 11.22
N TRP A 20 11.72 -5.35 10.99
CA TRP A 20 11.75 -6.51 10.12
C TRP A 20 10.91 -7.64 10.73
N SER A 21 9.94 -8.12 9.96
CA SER A 21 9.07 -9.23 10.33
C SER A 21 9.65 -10.53 9.83
N GLU A 22 9.50 -11.60 10.61
CA GLU A 22 9.79 -12.98 10.16
C GLU A 22 8.95 -13.38 8.95
N ARG A 23 7.87 -12.63 8.66
CA ARG A 23 7.06 -12.81 7.45
C ARG A 23 7.72 -12.27 6.17
N GLY A 24 8.84 -11.54 6.25
CA GLY A 24 9.57 -11.06 5.07
C GLY A 24 9.26 -9.63 4.64
N PHE A 25 8.89 -8.75 5.58
CA PHE A 25 8.68 -7.33 5.27
C PHE A 25 8.88 -6.43 6.49
N TRP A 26 9.13 -5.16 6.24
CA TRP A 26 9.25 -4.10 7.24
C TRP A 26 7.87 -3.60 7.66
N GLN A 27 7.55 -3.78 8.93
CA GLN A 27 6.28 -3.38 9.51
C GLN A 27 6.42 -2.11 10.31
N GLN A 28 5.54 -1.13 10.06
CA GLN A 28 5.43 0.06 10.88
C GLN A 28 4.94 -0.28 12.30
N GLN A 29 5.57 0.34 13.29
CA GLN A 29 5.36 0.03 14.70
C GLN A 29 4.77 1.23 15.42
N GLU A 30 3.72 0.99 16.20
CA GLU A 30 3.17 2.01 17.05
C GLU A 30 4.11 2.33 18.21
N SER A 31 4.13 3.58 18.65
CA SER A 31 4.98 4.02 19.76
C SER A 31 4.73 3.24 21.06
N ARG A 32 3.54 2.66 21.24
CA ARG A 32 3.24 1.76 22.37
C ARG A 32 3.89 0.39 22.21
N ALA A 33 3.89 -0.18 20.99
CA ALA A 33 4.54 -1.45 20.71
C ALA A 33 6.05 -1.35 20.95
N VAL A 34 6.69 -0.26 20.50
CA VAL A 34 8.13 -0.02 20.76
C VAL A 34 8.44 0.00 22.25
N ARG A 35 7.63 0.72 23.06
CA ARG A 35 7.78 0.75 24.52
C ARG A 35 7.54 -0.61 25.17
N GLN A 36 6.63 -1.41 24.63
CA GLN A 36 6.36 -2.76 25.10
C GLN A 36 7.57 -3.67 24.92
N TRP A 37 8.31 -3.55 23.81
CA TRP A 37 9.55 -4.31 23.60
C TRP A 37 10.61 -3.96 24.65
N VAL A 38 10.78 -2.66 24.91
CA VAL A 38 11.73 -2.15 25.92
C VAL A 38 11.34 -2.67 27.31
N GLN A 39 10.06 -2.59 27.65
CA GLN A 39 9.54 -3.10 28.92
C GLN A 39 9.78 -4.61 29.08
N GLY A 40 9.50 -5.41 28.05
CA GLY A 40 9.76 -6.85 28.04
C GLY A 40 11.24 -7.16 28.28
N TYR A 41 12.11 -6.54 27.50
CA TYR A 41 13.56 -6.71 27.64
C TYR A 41 14.09 -6.35 29.03
N LEU A 42 13.64 -5.23 29.60
CA LEU A 42 14.05 -4.85 30.96
C LEU A 42 13.59 -5.88 31.99
N SER A 43 12.35 -6.37 31.88
CA SER A 43 11.80 -7.40 32.76
C SER A 43 12.58 -8.73 32.65
N ASP A 44 12.87 -9.17 31.43
CA ASP A 44 13.56 -10.44 31.16
C ASP A 44 15.02 -10.41 31.64
N ASN A 45 15.63 -9.22 31.68
CA ASN A 45 16.97 -9.01 32.20
C ASN A 45 17.00 -8.61 33.69
N GLY A 46 15.88 -8.75 34.41
CA GLY A 46 15.80 -8.49 35.86
C GLY A 46 15.99 -7.03 36.26
N ALA A 47 15.83 -6.08 35.33
CA ALA A 47 15.89 -4.66 35.61
C ALA A 47 14.57 -4.13 36.18
N ASP A 48 14.65 -3.09 37.03
CA ASP A 48 13.46 -2.43 37.57
C ASP A 48 12.72 -1.63 36.47
N VAL A 49 11.49 -2.06 36.18
CA VAL A 49 10.66 -1.48 35.10
C VAL A 49 9.95 -0.23 35.61
N ARG A 50 10.60 0.93 35.41
CA ARG A 50 9.99 2.25 35.65
C ARG A 50 9.74 2.97 34.33
N LYS A 51 8.69 3.79 34.28
CA LYS A 51 8.37 4.61 33.11
C LYS A 51 9.57 5.42 32.60
N SER A 52 10.32 6.06 33.51
CA SER A 52 11.50 6.85 33.14
C SER A 52 12.58 6.02 32.46
N VAL A 53 12.82 4.80 32.92
CA VAL A 53 13.81 3.88 32.32
C VAL A 53 13.33 3.42 30.96
N VAL A 54 12.06 3.05 30.83
CA VAL A 54 11.46 2.66 29.53
C VAL A 54 11.56 3.80 28.52
N ASP A 55 11.21 5.04 28.92
CA ASP A 55 11.28 6.19 28.04
C ASP A 55 12.74 6.50 27.63
N SER A 56 13.70 6.48 28.56
CA SER A 56 15.12 6.69 28.24
C SER A 56 15.71 5.60 27.33
N VAL A 57 15.41 4.33 27.57
CA VAL A 57 15.91 3.23 26.72
C VAL A 57 15.24 3.25 25.35
N THR A 58 13.95 3.62 25.28
CA THR A 58 13.27 3.84 24.00
C THR A 58 13.98 4.93 23.20
N ASP A 59 14.26 6.08 23.82
CA ASP A 59 14.92 7.21 23.15
C ASP A 59 16.31 6.84 22.61
N LEU A 60 17.10 6.12 23.41
CA LEU A 60 18.40 5.60 22.97
C LEU A 60 18.27 4.61 21.81
N LEU A 61 17.31 3.67 21.87
CA LEU A 61 17.05 2.73 20.77
C LEU A 61 16.71 3.47 19.47
N LEU A 62 15.81 4.46 19.54
CA LEU A 62 15.39 5.24 18.38
C LEU A 62 16.58 6.02 17.80
N THR A 63 17.43 6.56 18.65
CA THR A 63 18.65 7.27 18.24
C THR A 63 19.65 6.32 17.56
N GLU A 64 19.89 5.13 18.11
CA GLU A 64 20.85 4.15 17.56
C GLU A 64 20.42 3.53 16.24
N THR A 65 19.11 3.51 15.97
CA THR A 65 18.49 2.92 14.78
C THR A 65 18.03 3.97 13.78
N TYR A 66 18.35 5.24 14.02
CA TYR A 66 17.93 6.35 13.17
C TYR A 66 18.65 6.35 11.82
N GLN A 67 17.89 6.20 10.74
CA GLN A 67 18.36 6.23 9.36
C GLN A 67 17.48 7.19 8.55
N PRO A 68 17.77 8.51 8.56
CA PRO A 68 16.91 9.52 7.96
C PRO A 68 16.87 9.47 6.42
N GLU A 69 17.92 8.95 5.79
CA GLU A 69 18.08 8.90 4.33
C GLU A 69 17.66 7.56 3.73
N LEU A 70 17.20 6.60 4.56
CA LEU A 70 16.78 5.31 4.06
C LEU A 70 15.45 5.43 3.31
N GLU A 71 15.46 4.96 2.07
CA GLU A 71 14.25 4.77 1.29
C GLU A 71 13.76 3.32 1.38
N PHE A 72 12.44 3.14 1.45
CA PHE A 72 11.81 1.83 1.44
C PHE A 72 11.49 1.36 0.02
N ASN A 73 11.14 0.08 -0.12
CA ASN A 73 10.75 -0.57 -1.38
C ASN A 73 11.82 -0.50 -2.49
N GLN A 74 13.10 -0.58 -2.13
CA GLN A 74 14.27 -0.46 -3.03
C GLN A 74 14.58 -1.72 -3.86
N GLY A 75 13.87 -2.83 -3.66
CA GLY A 75 13.98 -3.99 -4.54
C GLY A 75 13.41 -3.74 -5.94
N PRO A 76 13.45 -4.73 -6.85
CA PRO A 76 12.85 -4.62 -8.18
C PRO A 76 11.41 -4.09 -8.12
N ALA A 77 11.07 -3.09 -8.92
CA ALA A 77 9.77 -2.41 -8.84
C ALA A 77 8.61 -3.39 -9.10
N GLU A 78 8.71 -4.13 -10.20
CA GLU A 78 7.72 -5.12 -10.66
C GLU A 78 7.72 -6.37 -9.76
N CYS A 79 7.20 -6.22 -8.54
CA CYS A 79 7.27 -7.20 -7.48
C CYS A 79 6.01 -7.18 -6.61
N VAL A 80 5.47 -8.36 -6.33
CA VAL A 80 4.42 -8.58 -5.32
C VAL A 80 5.02 -9.40 -4.18
N ASN A 81 5.08 -8.81 -2.99
CA ASN A 81 5.58 -9.50 -1.81
C ASN A 81 4.48 -10.41 -1.22
N CYS A 82 4.71 -11.72 -1.19
CA CYS A 82 3.78 -12.75 -0.75
C CYS A 82 4.30 -13.46 0.53
N PRO A 83 3.47 -14.16 1.32
CA PRO A 83 3.96 -14.84 2.54
C PRO A 83 5.01 -15.94 2.29
N ASN A 84 5.14 -16.44 1.05
CA ASN A 84 6.12 -17.45 0.65
C ASN A 84 7.30 -16.91 -0.19
N GLY A 85 7.42 -15.60 -0.37
CA GLY A 85 8.54 -14.98 -1.09
C GLY A 85 8.14 -13.71 -1.84
N GLU A 86 9.11 -13.12 -2.53
CA GLU A 86 8.91 -11.98 -3.43
C GLU A 86 8.68 -12.50 -4.85
N LEU A 87 7.46 -12.31 -5.37
CA LEU A 87 7.13 -12.65 -6.75
C LEU A 87 7.56 -11.49 -7.66
N MET A 88 8.65 -11.67 -8.38
CA MET A 88 9.29 -10.62 -9.18
C MET A 88 9.19 -10.93 -10.68
N LEU A 89 8.92 -9.89 -11.48
CA LEU A 89 8.98 -9.98 -12.93
C LEU A 89 10.44 -9.84 -13.39
N SER A 90 10.91 -10.83 -14.15
CA SER A 90 12.24 -10.84 -14.77
C SER A 90 12.12 -10.97 -16.29
N ALA A 91 13.24 -10.90 -17.01
CA ALA A 91 13.28 -11.12 -18.46
C ALA A 91 12.72 -12.50 -18.87
N ASP A 92 12.83 -13.51 -17.99
CA ASP A 92 12.31 -14.86 -18.22
C ASP A 92 10.88 -15.06 -17.68
N GLY A 93 10.21 -13.98 -17.26
CA GLY A 93 8.88 -14.01 -16.64
C GLY A 93 8.91 -13.93 -15.11
N TRP A 94 7.78 -14.27 -14.49
CA TRP A 94 7.56 -14.20 -13.05
C TRP A 94 8.34 -15.30 -12.30
N LYS A 95 9.11 -14.90 -11.29
CA LYS A 95 9.90 -15.81 -10.42
C LYS A 95 9.63 -15.49 -8.96
N LEU A 96 9.42 -16.54 -8.17
CA LEU A 96 9.30 -16.42 -6.72
C LEU A 96 10.69 -16.61 -6.09
N GLU A 97 11.20 -15.56 -5.45
CA GLU A 97 12.49 -15.60 -4.76
C GLU A 97 12.29 -15.50 -3.24
N PRO A 98 13.27 -15.93 -2.42
CA PRO A 98 13.25 -15.68 -0.99
C PRO A 98 13.18 -14.18 -0.66
N HIS A 99 12.56 -13.87 0.47
CA HIS A 99 12.50 -12.51 0.99
C HIS A 99 13.89 -11.91 1.18
N ASN A 100 14.08 -10.68 0.70
CA ASN A 100 15.31 -9.94 0.91
C ASN A 100 15.05 -8.70 1.76
N ARG A 101 15.61 -8.69 2.97
CA ARG A 101 15.48 -7.56 3.91
C ARG A 101 15.96 -6.24 3.32
N GLU A 102 17.00 -6.30 2.49
CA GLU A 102 17.62 -5.13 1.85
C GLU A 102 16.79 -4.59 0.66
N HIS A 103 15.70 -5.26 0.28
CA HIS A 103 14.70 -4.66 -0.62
C HIS A 103 13.76 -3.70 0.12
N TYR A 104 13.81 -3.66 1.45
CA TYR A 104 13.05 -2.76 2.30
C TYR A 104 11.54 -2.76 2.02
N ARG A 105 10.97 -3.91 1.67
CA ARG A 105 9.54 -4.04 1.35
C ARG A 105 8.68 -3.66 2.57
N THR A 106 7.71 -2.78 2.37
CA THR A 106 6.81 -2.29 3.44
C THR A 106 5.42 -2.89 3.40
N THR A 107 5.09 -3.58 2.31
CA THR A 107 3.80 -4.21 2.08
C THR A 107 4.01 -5.69 1.80
N GLN A 108 2.98 -6.47 2.10
CA GLN A 108 2.89 -7.89 1.77
C GLN A 108 1.41 -8.25 1.62
N VAL A 109 1.05 -8.96 0.55
CA VAL A 109 -0.31 -9.46 0.35
C VAL A 109 -0.58 -10.67 1.27
N PRO A 110 -1.82 -10.94 1.69
CA PRO A 110 -2.13 -12.04 2.61
C PRO A 110 -2.16 -13.43 1.92
N VAL A 111 -1.84 -13.51 0.63
CA VAL A 111 -2.00 -14.73 -0.19
C VAL A 111 -0.64 -15.27 -0.62
N LYS A 112 -0.41 -16.57 -0.42
CA LYS A 112 0.77 -17.26 -0.96
C LYS A 112 0.65 -17.39 -2.47
N PHE A 113 1.74 -17.14 -3.18
CA PHE A 113 1.80 -17.40 -4.61
C PHE A 113 1.81 -18.90 -4.89
N ASP A 114 0.92 -19.35 -5.76
CA ASP A 114 0.88 -20.71 -6.32
C ASP A 114 0.72 -20.61 -7.84
N PRO A 115 1.72 -21.05 -8.63
CA PRO A 115 1.65 -20.95 -10.09
C PRO A 115 0.57 -21.85 -10.72
N ASN A 116 0.02 -22.81 -9.98
CA ASN A 116 -1.06 -23.69 -10.44
C ASN A 116 -2.44 -23.23 -9.96
N ALA A 117 -2.53 -22.13 -9.22
CA ALA A 117 -3.80 -21.61 -8.73
C ALA A 117 -4.72 -21.26 -9.90
N THR A 118 -5.99 -21.64 -9.76
CA THR A 118 -7.06 -21.27 -10.70
C THR A 118 -8.12 -20.46 -9.98
N ALA A 119 -8.90 -19.68 -10.72
CA ALA A 119 -10.01 -18.92 -10.16
C ALA A 119 -11.28 -19.03 -11.02
N PRO A 120 -11.88 -20.22 -11.19
CA PRO A 120 -12.96 -20.43 -12.15
C PRO A 120 -14.18 -19.52 -11.93
N ARG A 121 -14.54 -19.28 -10.66
CA ARG A 121 -15.64 -18.35 -10.32
C ARG A 121 -15.32 -16.90 -10.67
N PHE A 122 -14.07 -16.47 -10.48
CA PHE A 122 -13.66 -15.11 -10.83
C PHE A 122 -13.57 -14.94 -12.34
N GLN A 123 -13.06 -15.95 -13.07
CA GLN A 123 -13.06 -15.98 -14.52
C GLN A 123 -14.48 -15.90 -15.10
N GLN A 124 -15.42 -16.67 -14.52
CA GLN A 124 -16.83 -16.58 -14.89
C GLN A 124 -17.40 -15.19 -14.62
N PHE A 125 -17.14 -14.62 -13.44
CA PHE A 125 -17.55 -13.26 -13.10
C PHE A 125 -17.05 -12.22 -14.12
N LEU A 126 -15.78 -12.31 -14.53
CA LEU A 126 -15.20 -11.41 -15.54
C LEU A 126 -15.90 -11.55 -16.91
N ALA A 127 -16.18 -12.78 -17.34
CA ALA A 127 -16.93 -13.04 -18.57
C ALA A 127 -18.37 -12.51 -18.50
N GLU A 128 -19.00 -12.54 -17.32
CA GLU A 128 -20.35 -12.02 -17.10
C GLU A 128 -20.40 -10.49 -17.10
N VAL A 129 -19.41 -9.83 -16.49
CA VAL A 129 -19.34 -8.36 -16.39
C VAL A 129 -19.18 -7.69 -17.76
N PHE A 130 -18.37 -8.28 -18.65
CA PHE A 130 -18.11 -7.74 -19.99
C PHE A 130 -18.93 -8.43 -21.09
N LYS A 131 -19.99 -9.16 -20.72
CA LYS A 131 -20.79 -9.92 -21.67
C LYS A 131 -21.44 -9.01 -22.71
N GLY A 132 -21.14 -9.28 -23.98
CA GLY A 132 -21.71 -8.54 -25.12
C GLY A 132 -20.79 -7.45 -25.66
N ASP A 133 -19.64 -7.23 -25.03
CA ASP A 133 -18.61 -6.34 -25.55
C ASP A 133 -17.76 -7.09 -26.62
N ASP A 134 -17.49 -6.43 -27.74
CA ASP A 134 -16.68 -6.99 -28.84
C ASP A 134 -15.19 -7.17 -28.44
N ASP A 135 -14.73 -6.42 -27.43
CA ASP A 135 -13.36 -6.37 -26.91
C ASP A 135 -13.22 -6.96 -25.50
N VAL A 136 -14.08 -7.94 -25.17
CA VAL A 136 -14.15 -8.59 -23.84
C VAL A 136 -12.78 -9.12 -23.38
N GLU A 137 -12.02 -9.77 -24.25
CA GLU A 137 -10.73 -10.39 -23.89
C GLU A 137 -9.70 -9.32 -23.51
N GLN A 138 -9.65 -8.22 -24.26
CA GLN A 138 -8.74 -7.10 -24.00
C GLN A 138 -9.11 -6.38 -22.69
N LYS A 139 -10.41 -6.18 -22.42
CA LYS A 139 -10.89 -5.58 -21.17
C LYS A 139 -10.57 -6.44 -19.96
N VAL A 140 -10.77 -7.75 -20.07
CA VAL A 140 -10.42 -8.71 -19.02
C VAL A 140 -8.91 -8.68 -18.76
N GLN A 141 -8.09 -8.70 -19.81
CA GLN A 141 -6.64 -8.65 -19.69
C GLN A 141 -6.17 -7.34 -19.03
N ALA A 142 -6.64 -6.18 -19.51
CA ALA A 142 -6.29 -4.88 -18.95
C ALA A 142 -6.72 -4.75 -17.48
N LEU A 143 -7.87 -5.30 -17.11
CA LEU A 143 -8.33 -5.32 -15.73
C LEU A 143 -7.44 -6.20 -14.83
N LEU A 144 -7.03 -7.37 -15.31
CA LEU A 144 -6.12 -8.25 -14.58
C LEU A 144 -4.73 -7.63 -14.41
N GLU A 145 -4.23 -6.95 -15.44
CA GLU A 145 -2.98 -6.18 -15.39
C GLU A 145 -3.06 -5.03 -14.39
N ALA A 146 -4.16 -4.26 -14.40
CA ALA A 146 -4.39 -3.19 -13.44
C ALA A 146 -4.49 -3.72 -11.99
N ILE A 147 -5.14 -4.87 -11.77
CA ILE A 147 -5.16 -5.55 -10.46
C ILE A 147 -3.74 -5.94 -10.05
N GLY A 148 -2.98 -6.58 -10.94
CA GLY A 148 -1.61 -7.01 -10.69
C GLY A 148 -0.70 -5.84 -10.32
N TYR A 149 -0.74 -4.77 -11.11
CA TYR A 149 0.00 -3.53 -10.85
C TYR A 149 -0.37 -2.91 -9.50
N SER A 150 -1.66 -2.95 -9.14
CA SER A 150 -2.15 -2.44 -7.84
C SER A 150 -1.59 -3.18 -6.63
N LEU A 151 -0.97 -4.35 -6.82
CA LEU A 151 -0.32 -5.12 -5.74
C LEU A 151 1.18 -4.79 -5.60
N MET A 152 1.70 -3.87 -6.43
CA MET A 152 3.10 -3.45 -6.44
C MET A 152 3.25 -2.06 -5.82
N ALA A 153 4.38 -1.81 -5.15
CA ALA A 153 4.59 -0.60 -4.36
C ALA A 153 5.34 0.49 -5.14
N HIS A 154 4.88 0.85 -6.35
CA HIS A 154 5.45 1.91 -7.18
C HIS A 154 4.41 2.62 -8.07
N CYS A 155 4.83 3.72 -8.70
CA CYS A 155 4.00 4.61 -9.52
C CYS A 155 4.39 4.67 -11.00
N ASN A 156 5.21 3.72 -11.49
CA ASN A 156 5.83 3.77 -12.83
C ASN A 156 4.87 4.04 -14.01
N TYR A 157 3.59 3.68 -13.90
CA TYR A 157 2.60 3.86 -14.98
C TYR A 157 1.63 5.03 -14.75
N GLU A 158 1.76 5.77 -13.64
CA GLU A 158 0.91 6.93 -13.32
C GLU A 158 -0.61 6.65 -13.44
N LEU A 159 -1.01 5.44 -13.03
CA LEU A 159 -2.34 4.88 -13.31
C LEU A 159 -3.34 5.05 -12.15
N PHE A 160 -4.60 5.32 -12.49
CA PHE A 160 -5.76 5.10 -11.62
C PHE A 160 -6.90 4.47 -12.42
N VAL A 161 -7.85 3.84 -11.74
CA VAL A 161 -8.95 3.10 -12.37
C VAL A 161 -10.29 3.68 -11.94
N ILE A 162 -11.14 3.98 -12.92
CA ILE A 162 -12.55 4.33 -12.68
C ILE A 162 -13.44 3.24 -13.27
N LEU A 163 -14.19 2.58 -12.39
CA LEU A 163 -15.23 1.64 -12.75
C LEU A 163 -16.56 2.40 -12.94
N VAL A 164 -16.99 2.53 -14.19
CA VAL A 164 -18.21 3.23 -14.57
C VAL A 164 -19.29 2.23 -14.95
N GLY A 165 -20.51 2.44 -14.46
CA GLY A 165 -21.69 1.67 -14.89
C GLY A 165 -22.83 1.82 -13.90
N GLY A 166 -24.04 1.41 -14.27
CA GLY A 166 -25.18 1.40 -13.34
C GLY A 166 -24.96 0.56 -12.07
N GLY A 167 -25.91 0.66 -11.14
CA GLY A 167 -25.97 -0.23 -9.98
C GLY A 167 -26.10 -1.71 -10.40
N ALA A 168 -25.66 -2.62 -9.52
CA ALA A 168 -25.70 -4.08 -9.73
C ALA A 168 -24.82 -4.66 -10.87
N ASN A 169 -23.80 -3.92 -11.33
CA ASN A 169 -22.90 -4.35 -12.42
C ASN A 169 -21.57 -4.99 -11.95
N GLY A 170 -21.53 -5.57 -10.75
CA GLY A 170 -20.31 -6.25 -10.26
C GLY A 170 -19.16 -5.36 -9.77
N LYS A 171 -19.24 -4.01 -9.90
CA LYS A 171 -18.19 -3.08 -9.43
C LYS A 171 -17.76 -3.33 -7.98
N SER A 172 -18.73 -3.39 -7.06
CA SER A 172 -18.44 -3.63 -5.64
C SER A 172 -17.85 -5.01 -5.38
N VAL A 173 -18.22 -6.02 -6.19
CA VAL A 173 -17.66 -7.37 -6.11
C VAL A 173 -16.19 -7.35 -6.54
N LEU A 174 -15.88 -6.70 -7.66
CA LEU A 174 -14.51 -6.52 -8.16
C LEU A 174 -13.62 -5.79 -7.14
N LEU A 175 -14.12 -4.67 -6.57
CA LEU A 175 -13.38 -3.92 -5.55
C LEU A 175 -13.17 -4.74 -4.26
N ALA A 176 -14.14 -5.57 -3.86
CA ALA A 176 -13.98 -6.47 -2.72
C ALA A 176 -12.95 -7.58 -3.00
N VAL A 177 -12.87 -8.09 -4.23
CA VAL A 177 -11.81 -9.05 -4.64
C VAL A 177 -10.44 -8.38 -4.56
N LEU A 178 -10.31 -7.15 -5.06
CA LEU A 178 -9.05 -6.40 -4.97
C LEU A 178 -8.65 -6.12 -3.51
N GLU A 179 -9.60 -5.73 -2.66
CA GLU A 179 -9.35 -5.54 -1.22
C GLU A 179 -8.87 -6.84 -0.56
N ALA A 180 -9.49 -7.98 -0.90
CA ALA A 180 -9.10 -9.28 -0.36
C ALA A 180 -7.71 -9.73 -0.85
N LEU A 181 -7.37 -9.46 -2.12
CA LEU A 181 -6.05 -9.74 -2.69
C LEU A 181 -4.96 -8.85 -2.09
N ALA A 182 -5.22 -7.55 -1.93
CA ALA A 182 -4.28 -6.62 -1.32
C ALA A 182 -4.14 -6.88 0.18
N GLY A 183 -5.23 -7.28 0.85
CA GLY A 183 -5.35 -7.37 2.30
C GLY A 183 -5.64 -6.01 2.93
N SER A 184 -6.54 -5.97 3.91
CA SER A 184 -7.02 -4.72 4.54
C SER A 184 -5.94 -3.82 5.12
N ALA A 185 -4.79 -4.37 5.52
CA ALA A 185 -3.64 -3.60 5.98
C ALA A 185 -3.02 -2.73 4.88
N ASN A 186 -3.17 -3.10 3.61
CA ASN A 186 -2.62 -2.40 2.45
C ASN A 186 -3.65 -1.51 1.72
N VAL A 187 -4.85 -1.34 2.28
CA VAL A 187 -5.95 -0.60 1.64
C VAL A 187 -6.26 0.69 2.39
N ALA A 188 -6.53 1.75 1.64
CA ALA A 188 -7.10 3.02 2.10
C ALA A 188 -8.45 3.30 1.42
N GLY A 189 -9.19 4.27 1.95
CA GLY A 189 -10.49 4.71 1.42
C GLY A 189 -10.63 6.23 1.44
N VAL A 190 -9.60 6.94 0.98
CA VAL A 190 -9.58 8.40 0.91
C VAL A 190 -10.38 8.85 -0.31
N GLN A 191 -11.43 9.64 -0.06
CA GLN A 191 -12.28 10.23 -1.09
C GLN A 191 -11.48 11.23 -1.95
N PRO A 192 -11.67 11.26 -3.29
CA PRO A 192 -10.94 12.19 -4.16
C PRO A 192 -11.12 13.67 -3.81
N SER A 193 -12.31 14.03 -3.32
CA SER A 193 -12.61 15.39 -2.83
C SER A 193 -11.85 15.78 -1.56
N ARG A 194 -11.07 14.85 -0.97
CA ARG A 194 -10.27 15.04 0.24
C ARG A 194 -8.79 14.87 -0.01
N PHE A 195 -8.34 14.68 -1.25
CA PHE A 195 -6.92 14.52 -1.52
C PHE A 195 -6.11 15.77 -1.19
N ASP A 196 -6.66 16.98 -1.30
CA ASP A 196 -6.01 18.22 -0.89
C ASP A 196 -5.75 18.32 0.63
N ASN A 197 -6.47 17.55 1.44
CA ASN A 197 -6.36 17.58 2.89
C ASN A 197 -5.17 16.72 3.37
N PRO A 198 -4.12 17.31 3.98
CA PRO A 198 -2.91 16.58 4.39
C PRO A 198 -3.18 15.46 5.40
N PHE A 199 -4.18 15.62 6.25
CA PHE A 199 -4.56 14.61 7.25
C PHE A 199 -5.27 13.40 6.61
N GLN A 200 -6.17 13.65 5.64
CA GLN A 200 -6.83 12.58 4.89
C GLN A 200 -5.83 11.86 3.98
N ARG A 201 -4.98 12.62 3.28
CA ARG A 201 -3.93 12.08 2.40
C ARG A 201 -2.93 11.18 3.13
N ALA A 202 -2.64 11.46 4.40
CA ALA A 202 -1.75 10.63 5.23
C ALA A 202 -2.20 9.16 5.34
N HIS A 203 -3.49 8.86 5.13
CA HIS A 203 -3.99 7.49 5.15
C HIS A 203 -3.50 6.63 3.97
N LEU A 204 -2.95 7.25 2.91
CA LEU A 204 -2.32 6.56 1.78
C LEU A 204 -0.90 6.06 2.11
N HIS A 205 -0.34 6.46 3.25
CA HIS A 205 1.01 6.05 3.63
C HIS A 205 1.11 4.53 3.77
N LEU A 206 2.06 3.95 3.02
CA LEU A 206 2.33 2.51 2.96
C LEU A 206 1.13 1.65 2.51
N LYS A 207 0.26 2.19 1.64
CA LYS A 207 -0.90 1.46 1.09
C LYS A 207 -0.71 1.15 -0.38
N LEU A 208 -1.03 -0.08 -0.77
CA LEU A 208 -1.00 -0.56 -2.15
C LEU A 208 -2.19 -0.02 -2.97
N VAL A 209 -3.37 0.09 -2.34
CA VAL A 209 -4.60 0.46 -3.05
C VAL A 209 -5.40 1.48 -2.25
N ASN A 210 -5.97 2.46 -2.95
CA ASN A 210 -7.01 3.33 -2.42
C ASN A 210 -8.35 3.00 -3.08
N ILE A 211 -9.30 2.45 -2.34
CA ILE A 211 -10.59 1.99 -2.85
C ILE A 211 -11.70 2.93 -2.39
N VAL A 212 -12.43 3.51 -3.33
CA VAL A 212 -13.66 4.27 -3.07
C VAL A 212 -14.77 3.66 -3.90
N THR A 213 -15.71 3.00 -3.24
CA THR A 213 -16.77 2.22 -3.92
C THR A 213 -17.86 3.07 -4.55
N GLU A 214 -18.03 4.31 -4.08
CA GLU A 214 -19.03 5.24 -4.58
C GLU A 214 -18.53 6.67 -4.49
N ILE A 215 -18.35 7.28 -5.67
CA ILE A 215 -18.17 8.72 -5.83
C ILE A 215 -19.54 9.34 -6.12
N LYS A 216 -19.89 10.39 -5.39
CA LYS A 216 -21.20 11.03 -5.58
C LYS A 216 -21.25 11.72 -6.93
N GLN A 217 -22.42 11.70 -7.57
CA GLN A 217 -22.62 12.45 -8.80
C GLN A 217 -22.38 13.95 -8.54
N GLY A 218 -21.54 14.57 -9.38
CA GLY A 218 -21.13 15.98 -9.22
C GLY A 218 -20.04 16.21 -8.18
N GLU A 219 -19.51 15.16 -7.54
CA GLU A 219 -18.31 15.27 -6.72
C GLU A 219 -17.12 15.64 -7.60
N LYS A 220 -16.45 16.72 -7.20
CA LYS A 220 -15.28 17.20 -7.91
C LYS A 220 -14.06 16.39 -7.49
N MET A 221 -13.37 15.82 -8.48
CA MET A 221 -12.05 15.27 -8.28
C MET A 221 -11.02 16.40 -8.18
N ASP A 222 -10.12 16.31 -7.21
CA ASP A 222 -8.94 17.15 -7.21
C ASP A 222 -7.90 16.56 -8.17
N ASP A 223 -8.00 16.95 -9.44
CA ASP A 223 -7.17 16.46 -10.53
C ASP A 223 -5.66 16.67 -10.24
N ALA A 224 -5.28 17.77 -9.59
CA ALA A 224 -3.88 18.07 -9.28
C ALA A 224 -3.34 17.14 -8.17
N SER A 225 -4.09 16.99 -7.08
CA SER A 225 -3.68 16.08 -6.00
C SER A 225 -3.73 14.61 -6.46
N LEU A 226 -4.71 14.22 -7.29
CA LEU A 226 -4.76 12.87 -7.86
C LEU A 226 -3.52 12.60 -8.73
N LYS A 227 -3.14 13.52 -9.63
CA LYS A 227 -1.92 13.41 -10.44
C LYS A 227 -0.69 13.21 -9.57
N GLY A 228 -0.50 14.03 -8.54
CA GLY A 228 0.62 13.89 -7.61
C GLY A 228 0.62 12.56 -6.84
N ILE A 229 -0.56 12.00 -6.54
CA ILE A 229 -0.67 10.68 -5.89
C ILE A 229 -0.26 9.57 -6.86
N VAL A 230 -0.80 9.56 -8.08
CA VAL A 230 -0.53 8.48 -9.05
C VAL A 230 0.88 8.54 -9.61
N SER A 231 1.53 9.72 -9.63
CA SER A 231 2.94 9.90 -9.99
C SER A 231 3.91 9.64 -8.84
N GLY A 232 3.42 9.42 -7.61
CA GLY A 232 4.26 9.17 -6.44
C GLY A 232 5.04 10.41 -5.98
N GLU A 233 4.53 11.60 -6.27
CA GLU A 233 5.13 12.87 -5.84
C GLU A 233 5.19 12.96 -4.31
N PRO A 234 6.28 13.50 -3.75
CA PRO A 234 6.37 13.71 -2.32
C PRO A 234 5.37 14.78 -1.87
N ALA A 235 4.66 14.50 -0.79
CA ALA A 235 3.76 15.47 -0.18
C ALA A 235 3.95 15.49 1.34
N THR A 236 3.95 16.69 1.91
CA THR A 236 3.87 16.86 3.36
C THR A 236 2.47 16.47 3.83
N VAL A 237 2.41 15.49 4.72
CA VAL A 237 1.16 14.99 5.31
C VAL A 237 1.24 14.98 6.83
N GLU A 238 0.08 14.88 7.49
CA GLU A 238 -0.02 15.06 8.93
C GLU A 238 -0.82 13.94 9.58
N HIS A 239 -0.35 13.44 10.73
CA HIS A 239 -1.18 12.67 11.65
C HIS A 239 -1.65 13.56 12.81
N LYS A 240 -2.84 13.27 13.33
CA LYS A 240 -3.41 14.03 14.44
C LYS A 240 -2.46 13.98 15.64
N PHE A 241 -2.09 15.15 16.16
CA PHE A 241 -1.19 15.30 17.31
C PHE A 241 0.23 14.74 17.10
N ARG A 242 0.71 14.69 15.85
CA ARG A 242 2.10 14.34 15.51
C ARG A 242 2.71 15.40 14.59
N ASN A 243 4.02 15.38 14.48
CA ASN A 243 4.71 16.23 13.52
C ASN A 243 4.34 15.82 12.08
N PRO A 244 4.25 16.79 11.15
CA PRO A 244 4.16 16.49 9.73
C PRO A 244 5.35 15.63 9.28
N PHE A 245 5.14 14.83 8.24
CA PHE A 245 6.19 14.05 7.60
C PHE A 245 6.03 14.06 6.09
N GLU A 246 7.11 13.79 5.37
CA GLU A 246 7.10 13.64 3.93
C GLU A 246 6.66 12.22 3.56
N MET A 247 5.61 12.13 2.75
CA MET A 247 5.09 10.87 2.24
C MET A 247 5.23 10.83 0.72
N ARG A 248 5.75 9.70 0.21
CA ARG A 248 5.61 9.32 -1.20
C ARG A 248 4.55 8.22 -1.29
N PRO A 249 3.36 8.50 -1.85
CA PRO A 249 2.35 7.48 -2.06
C PRO A 249 2.78 6.55 -3.20
N PHE A 250 2.24 5.33 -3.17
CA PHE A 250 2.32 4.39 -4.29
C PHE A 250 0.99 3.66 -4.50
N SER A 251 -0.08 4.18 -3.89
CA SER A 251 -1.39 3.54 -3.94
C SER A 251 -1.99 3.69 -5.33
N THR A 252 -2.36 2.58 -5.97
CA THR A 252 -3.22 2.65 -7.15
C THR A 252 -4.63 3.01 -6.70
N CYS A 253 -5.19 4.08 -7.26
CA CYS A 253 -6.52 4.58 -6.90
C CYS A 253 -7.61 3.87 -7.73
N TRP A 254 -8.61 3.31 -7.06
CA TRP A 254 -9.75 2.63 -7.66
C TRP A 254 -11.07 3.27 -7.23
N PHE A 255 -11.84 3.71 -8.21
CA PHE A 255 -13.05 4.50 -7.99
C PHE A 255 -14.26 3.86 -8.64
N GLY A 256 -15.30 3.57 -7.86
CA GLY A 256 -16.61 3.16 -8.35
C GLY A 256 -17.52 4.37 -8.55
N THR A 257 -18.16 4.47 -9.71
CA THR A 257 -19.17 5.50 -9.95
C THR A 257 -20.28 5.01 -10.88
N ASN A 258 -21.45 5.63 -10.78
CA ASN A 258 -22.55 5.40 -11.72
C ASN A 258 -22.46 6.29 -12.96
N HIS A 259 -21.80 7.43 -12.85
CA HIS A 259 -21.62 8.40 -13.92
C HIS A 259 -20.20 8.91 -13.91
N MET A 260 -19.66 9.20 -15.10
CA MET A 260 -18.32 9.78 -15.18
C MET A 260 -18.27 11.09 -14.36
N PRO A 261 -17.31 11.27 -13.44
CA PRO A 261 -17.14 12.52 -12.72
C PRO A 261 -16.81 13.65 -13.69
N HIS A 262 -17.24 14.86 -13.38
CA HIS A 262 -16.81 16.04 -14.12
C HIS A 262 -15.39 16.43 -13.68
N THR A 263 -14.38 16.06 -14.45
CA THR A 263 -13.02 16.58 -14.29
C THR A 263 -12.91 17.97 -14.94
N ARG A 264 -12.03 18.85 -14.43
CA ARG A 264 -11.83 20.17 -15.05
C ARG A 264 -10.83 20.11 -16.20
N ASP A 265 -10.05 19.03 -16.26
CA ASP A 265 -8.98 18.82 -17.21
C ASP A 265 -9.36 17.67 -18.16
N PHE A 266 -9.95 18.02 -19.30
CA PHE A 266 -10.20 17.11 -20.43
C PHE A 266 -8.95 16.98 -21.33
N SER A 267 -7.76 16.88 -20.73
CA SER A 267 -6.59 16.52 -21.53
C SER A 267 -6.59 15.01 -21.76
N ASP A 268 -6.32 14.58 -22.98
CA ASP A 268 -6.13 13.17 -23.35
C ASP A 268 -5.10 12.46 -22.45
N GLY A 269 -4.27 13.20 -21.71
CA GLY A 269 -3.29 12.67 -20.77
C GLY A 269 -3.87 12.06 -19.49
N LEU A 270 -5.11 12.38 -19.09
CA LEU A 270 -5.73 11.80 -17.88
C LEU A 270 -6.40 10.43 -18.15
N PHE A 271 -6.75 10.14 -19.41
CA PHE A 271 -7.58 8.99 -19.79
C PHE A 271 -6.86 8.00 -20.72
N ARG A 272 -5.51 7.96 -20.69
CA ARG A 272 -4.73 7.02 -21.51
C ARG A 272 -4.74 5.61 -20.97
#